data_AF-A0A6P7WKG2-F1
#
_entry.id   AF-A0A6P7WKG2-F1
#
_cell.length_a   1.000
_cell.length_b   1.000
_cell.length_c   1.000
_cell.angle_alpha   90.00
_cell.angle_beta   90.00
_cell.angle_gamma   90.00
#
_symmetry.space_group_name_H-M   'P 1'
#
loop_
_entity.id
_entity.type
_entity.pdbx_description
1 polymer ?
#
loop_
_entity_poly.entity_id
_entity_poly.type
_entity_poly.pdbx_seq_one_letter_code
_entity_poly.pdbx_strand_id
1 'polypeptide(L)'
;MIPLIATILACISASCLLTVEVVGDSPAAPSIVFEPEFTVYIINADHVILRCVAPSPSKVGKYLFYHDGALRKNVTENVHSIAPVIQDSRGSYFCVYYTLDGNMSLESAIRTLRVIDPLPAPLLSIDPVPAIAGVQVTVTCEAASASTVNGYRFYKDGREITEPQGSTQDTYILNNFSGADQGSYFCLYWRNTSGREIRSPESPKLRLNSEGNISESKPSIITDETSSSPSVTIVYLFFFGGKLFVFIVVLLVFGCCQIHQNRKMKTQRQDQ
;
A
#
# COMPACT_ATOMS: atom_id res chain seq x y z
N MET A 1 -85.95 -31.98 0.00
CA MET A 1 -85.43 -32.81 -1.13
C MET A 1 -84.32 -32.02 -1.84
N ILE A 2 -83.54 -32.69 -2.70
CA ILE A 2 -82.22 -32.29 -3.26
C ILE A 2 -82.26 -32.55 -4.80
N PRO A 3 -81.44 -31.98 -5.73
CA PRO A 3 -80.43 -30.90 -5.70
C PRO A 3 -80.94 -29.66 -6.51
N LEU A 4 -80.27 -28.86 -7.39
CA LEU A 4 -78.90 -28.72 -7.96
C LEU A 4 -78.67 -27.28 -8.50
N ILE A 5 -77.41 -26.84 -8.74
CA ILE A 5 -77.03 -25.51 -9.28
C ILE A 5 -75.81 -25.62 -10.24
N ALA A 6 -75.81 -24.90 -11.39
CA ALA A 6 -74.66 -24.34 -12.16
C ALA A 6 -75.13 -23.72 -13.51
N THR A 7 -75.26 -22.39 -13.71
CA THR A 7 -74.24 -21.42 -14.21
C THR A 7 -73.54 -21.84 -15.53
N ILE A 8 -73.77 -21.29 -16.75
CA ILE A 8 -74.03 -19.93 -17.32
C ILE A 8 -72.77 -19.13 -17.73
N LEU A 9 -72.66 -18.89 -19.06
CA LEU A 9 -71.90 -17.91 -19.89
C LEU A 9 -70.66 -17.15 -19.36
N ALA A 10 -69.55 -17.27 -20.11
CA ALA A 10 -68.68 -16.18 -20.64
C ALA A 10 -67.75 -16.78 -21.72
N CYS A 11 -67.71 -16.38 -22.99
CA CYS A 11 -67.35 -15.09 -23.63
C CYS A 11 -65.84 -14.92 -23.96
N ILE A 12 -65.54 -15.06 -25.26
CA ILE A 12 -64.59 -14.26 -26.07
C ILE A 12 -63.07 -14.41 -25.79
N SER A 13 -62.38 -14.99 -26.78
CA SER A 13 -60.93 -14.92 -27.09
C SER A 13 -59.95 -14.42 -26.01
N ALA A 14 -59.24 -15.36 -25.39
CA ALA A 14 -58.00 -15.05 -24.66
C ALA A 14 -56.92 -14.56 -25.64
N SER A 15 -56.67 -13.25 -25.66
CA SER A 15 -55.55 -12.60 -26.34
C SER A 15 -54.86 -11.66 -25.36
N CYS A 16 -53.55 -11.50 -25.52
CA CYS A 16 -52.66 -10.75 -24.62
C CYS A 16 -52.48 -11.36 -23.21
N LEU A 17 -51.62 -12.37 -23.11
CA LEU A 17 -50.78 -12.60 -21.93
C LEU A 17 -49.45 -13.26 -22.36
N LEU A 18 -48.66 -12.50 -23.12
CA LEU A 18 -47.32 -12.86 -23.58
C LEU A 18 -46.29 -11.88 -23.00
N THR A 19 -46.22 -11.82 -21.68
CA THR A 19 -45.07 -11.26 -20.97
C THR A 19 -43.92 -12.27 -21.03
N VAL A 20 -43.26 -12.34 -22.20
CA VAL A 20 -41.94 -12.98 -22.29
C VAL A 20 -40.94 -12.02 -21.63
N GLU A 21 -40.85 -12.09 -20.31
CA GLU A 21 -39.67 -11.60 -19.62
C GLU A 21 -38.51 -12.48 -20.07
N VAL A 22 -37.70 -11.96 -21.01
CA VAL A 22 -36.39 -12.53 -21.33
C VAL A 22 -35.47 -12.18 -20.16
N VAL A 23 -35.66 -12.87 -19.04
CA VAL A 23 -34.67 -12.99 -17.98
C VAL A 23 -33.53 -13.82 -18.57
N GLY A 24 -32.64 -13.14 -19.29
CA GLY A 24 -31.38 -13.73 -19.69
C GLY A 24 -30.58 -14.04 -18.43
N ASP A 25 -30.44 -15.33 -18.11
CA ASP A 25 -29.80 -15.79 -16.88
C ASP A 25 -28.48 -15.03 -16.64
N SER A 26 -28.37 -14.43 -15.44
CA SER A 26 -27.22 -13.60 -15.10
C SER A 26 -25.93 -14.42 -15.19
N PRO A 27 -24.90 -13.97 -15.93
CA PRO A 27 -23.63 -14.67 -16.04
C PRO A 27 -23.07 -15.13 -14.69
N ALA A 28 -22.62 -16.37 -14.64
CA ALA A 28 -22.12 -17.00 -13.42
C ALA A 28 -20.99 -16.19 -12.77
N ALA A 29 -20.95 -16.21 -11.43
CA ALA A 29 -20.01 -15.41 -10.64
C ALA A 29 -18.53 -15.67 -11.04
N PRO A 30 -17.71 -14.62 -11.13
CA PRO A 30 -16.26 -14.77 -11.20
C PRO A 30 -15.68 -15.18 -9.84
N SER A 31 -14.44 -15.64 -9.80
CA SER A 31 -13.64 -15.67 -8.57
C SER A 31 -12.70 -14.46 -8.50
N ILE A 32 -12.40 -14.00 -7.28
CA ILE A 32 -11.34 -13.02 -7.04
C ILE A 32 -10.15 -13.72 -6.37
N VAL A 33 -8.96 -13.52 -6.93
CA VAL A 33 -7.69 -14.10 -6.48
C VAL A 33 -6.74 -12.96 -6.12
N PHE A 34 -5.92 -13.16 -5.08
CA PHE A 34 -4.88 -12.21 -4.68
C PHE A 34 -3.52 -12.81 -5.04
N GLU A 35 -2.69 -12.08 -5.77
CA GLU A 35 -1.38 -12.57 -6.23
C GLU A 35 -0.28 -11.66 -5.65
N PRO A 36 0.61 -12.16 -4.77
CA PRO A 36 0.64 -13.50 -4.16
C PRO A 36 -0.47 -13.72 -3.12
N GLU A 37 -0.89 -14.97 -2.86
CA GLU A 37 -1.91 -15.31 -1.85
C GLU A 37 -1.33 -15.30 -0.41
N PHE A 38 -0.89 -14.14 0.09
CA PHE A 38 -0.49 -14.01 1.49
C PHE A 38 -1.70 -13.96 2.45
N THR A 39 -1.53 -14.52 3.64
CA THR A 39 -2.52 -14.49 4.74
C THR A 39 -2.58 -13.15 5.47
N VAL A 40 -1.49 -12.38 5.41
CA VAL A 40 -1.33 -10.99 5.88
C VAL A 40 -0.33 -10.25 4.96
N TYR A 41 -0.55 -8.95 4.74
CA TYR A 41 0.27 -8.06 3.90
C TYR A 41 0.83 -6.92 4.75
N ILE A 42 2.07 -6.51 4.48
CA ILE A 42 2.86 -5.55 5.25
C ILE A 42 2.76 -4.17 4.58
N ILE A 43 2.37 -3.15 5.34
CA ILE A 43 2.30 -1.75 4.88
C ILE A 43 3.64 -1.29 4.33
N ASN A 44 3.61 -0.60 3.18
CA ASN A 44 4.75 -0.02 2.45
C ASN A 44 5.83 -1.02 1.97
N ALA A 45 5.69 -2.33 2.22
CA ALA A 45 6.65 -3.35 1.79
C ALA A 45 6.04 -4.32 0.77
N ASP A 46 4.78 -4.74 0.94
CA ASP A 46 4.11 -5.63 0.00
C ASP A 46 3.36 -4.87 -1.11
N HIS A 47 3.12 -5.58 -2.20
CA HIS A 47 2.17 -5.27 -3.25
C HIS A 47 1.24 -6.48 -3.43
N VAL A 48 0.05 -6.26 -3.99
CA VAL A 48 -0.90 -7.34 -4.31
C VAL A 48 -1.61 -7.06 -5.62
N ILE A 49 -1.75 -8.09 -6.45
CA ILE A 49 -2.52 -8.08 -7.69
C ILE A 49 -3.86 -8.76 -7.42
N LEU A 50 -4.96 -8.03 -7.53
CA LEU A 50 -6.30 -8.57 -7.45
C LEU A 50 -6.70 -9.00 -8.86
N ARG A 51 -6.78 -10.31 -9.10
CA ARG A 51 -7.21 -10.87 -10.38
C ARG A 51 -8.66 -11.32 -10.29
N CYS A 52 -9.50 -10.84 -11.20
CA CYS A 52 -10.87 -11.32 -11.37
C CYS A 52 -10.89 -12.39 -12.46
N VAL A 53 -11.44 -13.58 -12.18
CA VAL A 53 -11.45 -14.71 -13.13
C VAL A 53 -12.89 -15.07 -13.45
N ALA A 54 -13.37 -14.64 -14.62
CA ALA A 54 -14.68 -15.00 -15.14
C ALA A 54 -14.72 -16.46 -15.64
N PRO A 55 -15.86 -17.19 -15.54
CA PRO A 55 -16.00 -18.54 -16.08
C PRO A 55 -15.89 -18.65 -17.61
N SER A 56 -15.90 -17.53 -18.34
CA SER A 56 -15.69 -17.49 -19.79
C SER A 56 -15.02 -16.16 -20.21
N PRO A 57 -13.70 -15.99 -19.98
CA PRO A 57 -13.00 -14.71 -20.14
C PRO A 57 -13.11 -14.11 -21.55
N SER A 58 -13.20 -14.96 -22.59
CA SER A 58 -13.36 -14.54 -23.99
C SER A 58 -14.70 -13.88 -24.32
N LYS A 59 -15.68 -13.94 -23.41
CA LYS A 59 -16.98 -13.27 -23.54
C LYS A 59 -17.09 -11.99 -22.70
N VAL A 60 -16.03 -11.58 -22.00
CA VAL A 60 -16.05 -10.42 -21.10
C VAL A 60 -15.67 -9.13 -21.84
N GLY A 61 -16.48 -8.08 -21.67
CA GLY A 61 -16.15 -6.74 -22.14
C GLY A 61 -15.40 -5.89 -21.11
N LYS A 62 -15.73 -6.04 -19.81
CA LYS A 62 -15.10 -5.29 -18.71
C LYS A 62 -15.29 -5.97 -17.34
N TYR A 63 -14.38 -5.69 -16.43
CA TYR A 63 -14.36 -6.10 -15.02
C TYR A 63 -14.51 -4.87 -14.12
N LEU A 64 -15.30 -5.00 -13.06
CA LEU A 64 -15.44 -4.00 -12.01
C LEU A 64 -14.94 -4.58 -10.68
N PHE A 65 -14.07 -3.84 -10.00
CA PHE A 65 -13.46 -4.20 -8.73
C PHE A 65 -14.00 -3.32 -7.61
N TYR A 66 -14.49 -3.94 -6.54
CA TYR A 66 -15.08 -3.29 -5.38
C TYR A 66 -14.21 -3.50 -4.15
N HIS A 67 -14.21 -2.50 -3.26
CA HIS A 67 -13.53 -2.52 -1.96
C HIS A 67 -14.40 -1.80 -0.94
N ASP A 68 -14.82 -2.53 0.09
CA ASP A 68 -15.79 -2.12 1.12
C ASP A 68 -17.08 -1.56 0.50
N GLY A 69 -17.61 -2.28 -0.49
CA GLY A 69 -18.84 -1.92 -1.23
C GLY A 69 -18.68 -0.79 -2.25
N ALA A 70 -17.58 -0.03 -2.22
CA ALA A 70 -17.32 1.04 -3.19
C ALA A 70 -16.57 0.53 -4.43
N LEU A 71 -17.04 0.89 -5.62
CA LEU A 71 -16.36 0.64 -6.89
C LEU A 71 -15.02 1.40 -6.94
N ARG A 72 -13.91 0.69 -7.16
CA ARG A 72 -12.55 1.28 -7.22
C ARG A 72 -11.95 1.28 -8.62
N LYS A 73 -12.17 0.22 -9.41
CA LYS A 73 -11.63 0.08 -10.77
C LYS A 73 -12.70 -0.48 -11.71
N ASN A 74 -12.79 0.08 -12.92
CA ASN A 74 -13.67 -0.37 -14.01
C ASN A 74 -12.82 -0.40 -15.28
N VAL A 75 -12.47 -1.58 -15.77
CA VAL A 75 -11.44 -1.79 -16.80
C VAL A 75 -11.73 -3.00 -17.69
N THR A 76 -11.17 -3.03 -18.89
CA THR A 76 -11.18 -4.21 -19.78
C THR A 76 -10.25 -5.32 -19.25
N GLU A 77 -9.15 -4.96 -18.59
CA GLU A 77 -8.21 -5.88 -17.96
C GLU A 77 -8.81 -6.59 -16.74
N ASN A 78 -8.46 -7.85 -16.54
CA ASN A 78 -8.95 -8.64 -15.40
C ASN A 78 -8.12 -8.44 -14.11
N VAL A 79 -7.46 -7.29 -13.96
CA VAL A 79 -6.45 -7.01 -12.91
C VAL A 79 -6.63 -5.63 -12.27
N HIS A 80 -6.52 -5.59 -10.93
CA HIS A 80 -6.30 -4.38 -10.14
C HIS A 80 -5.08 -4.58 -9.24
N SER A 81 -3.97 -3.93 -9.56
CA SER A 81 -2.79 -3.88 -8.68
C SER A 81 -2.99 -2.88 -7.54
N ILE A 82 -2.49 -3.21 -6.35
CA ILE A 82 -2.31 -2.30 -5.21
C ILE A 82 -0.82 -2.34 -4.85
N ALA A 83 -0.14 -1.20 -5.04
CA ALA A 83 1.29 -1.07 -4.80
C ALA A 83 1.63 0.40 -4.44
N PRO A 84 2.19 0.67 -3.24
CA PRO A 84 2.32 -0.24 -2.10
C PRO A 84 0.95 -0.62 -1.50
N VAL A 85 0.91 -1.67 -0.70
CA VAL A 85 -0.17 -1.90 0.28
C VAL A 85 -0.07 -0.83 1.38
N ILE A 86 -1.19 -0.21 1.72
CA ILE A 86 -1.31 0.79 2.80
C ILE A 86 -2.43 0.39 3.77
N GLN A 87 -2.57 1.10 4.90
CA GLN A 87 -3.63 0.81 5.88
C GLN A 87 -5.03 0.84 5.23
N ASP A 88 -5.28 1.81 4.36
CA ASP A 88 -6.55 1.96 3.62
C ASP A 88 -6.76 0.89 2.52
N SER A 89 -5.79 -0.01 2.30
CA SER A 89 -5.98 -1.24 1.51
C SER A 89 -6.60 -2.37 2.33
N ARG A 90 -6.72 -2.22 3.66
CA ARG A 90 -7.43 -3.18 4.51
C ARG A 90 -8.93 -3.09 4.21
N GLY A 91 -9.56 -4.23 3.93
CA GLY A 91 -11.00 -4.29 3.70
C GLY A 91 -11.42 -5.51 2.89
N SER A 92 -12.70 -5.55 2.55
CA SER A 92 -13.34 -6.64 1.81
C SER A 92 -13.45 -6.31 0.33
N TYR A 93 -12.90 -7.19 -0.51
CA TYR A 93 -12.85 -7.06 -1.96
C TYR A 93 -13.70 -8.12 -2.65
N PHE A 94 -14.36 -7.72 -3.72
CA PHE A 94 -15.05 -8.61 -4.65
C PHE A 94 -15.02 -8.01 -6.07
N CYS A 95 -15.36 -8.81 -7.07
CA CYS A 95 -15.48 -8.35 -8.44
C CYS A 95 -16.72 -8.89 -9.14
N VAL A 96 -17.12 -8.18 -10.19
CA VAL A 96 -18.13 -8.56 -11.17
C VAL A 96 -17.59 -8.29 -12.57
N TYR A 97 -18.21 -8.85 -13.59
CA TYR A 97 -17.90 -8.55 -14.98
C TYR A 97 -19.16 -8.28 -15.79
N TYR A 98 -19.00 -7.63 -16.94
CA TYR A 98 -20.04 -7.52 -17.96
C TYR A 98 -19.62 -8.33 -19.18
N THR A 99 -20.55 -9.08 -19.78
CA THR A 99 -20.31 -9.70 -21.09
C THR A 99 -20.21 -8.65 -22.19
N LEU A 100 -19.69 -9.05 -23.36
CA LEU A 100 -19.73 -8.24 -24.58
C LEU A 100 -21.16 -7.84 -24.96
N ASP A 101 -22.14 -8.70 -24.64
CA ASP A 101 -23.57 -8.48 -24.86
C ASP A 101 -24.21 -7.52 -23.83
N GLY A 102 -23.46 -7.08 -22.82
CA GLY A 102 -23.92 -6.12 -21.80
C GLY A 102 -24.53 -6.73 -20.53
N ASN A 103 -24.59 -8.06 -20.39
CA ASN A 103 -25.14 -8.71 -19.20
C ASN A 103 -24.14 -8.70 -18.04
N MET A 104 -24.61 -8.34 -16.83
CA MET A 104 -23.80 -8.25 -15.61
C MET A 104 -23.75 -9.59 -14.88
N SER A 105 -22.56 -10.02 -14.44
CA SER A 105 -22.41 -11.23 -13.63
C SER A 105 -22.93 -11.07 -12.21
N LEU A 106 -23.16 -12.19 -11.54
CA LEU A 106 -23.21 -12.24 -10.08
C LEU A 106 -21.86 -11.80 -9.48
N GLU A 107 -21.88 -11.41 -8.19
CA GLU A 107 -20.68 -11.03 -7.42
C GLU A 107 -19.78 -12.24 -7.13
N SER A 108 -18.46 -12.03 -7.14
CA SER A 108 -17.52 -13.02 -6.61
C SER A 108 -17.70 -13.20 -5.11
N ALA A 109 -17.32 -14.38 -4.59
CA ALA A 109 -17.10 -14.54 -3.15
C ALA A 109 -16.15 -13.44 -2.62
N ILE A 110 -16.50 -12.84 -1.48
CA ILE A 110 -15.73 -11.75 -0.87
C ILE A 110 -14.41 -12.29 -0.31
N ARG A 111 -13.30 -11.60 -0.58
CA ARG A 111 -12.01 -11.82 0.08
C ARG A 111 -11.57 -10.59 0.85
N THR A 112 -11.19 -10.75 2.11
CA THR A 112 -10.69 -9.65 2.96
C THR A 112 -9.17 -9.54 2.89
N LEU A 113 -8.64 -8.39 2.46
CA LEU A 113 -7.20 -8.10 2.54
C LEU A 113 -6.85 -7.75 3.99
N ARG A 114 -6.01 -8.60 4.62
CA ARG A 114 -5.52 -8.39 5.98
C ARG A 114 -4.18 -7.67 5.94
N VAL A 115 -4.14 -6.45 6.46
CA VAL A 115 -2.96 -5.57 6.42
C VAL A 115 -2.40 -5.39 7.83
N ILE A 116 -1.09 -5.49 7.99
CA ILE A 116 -0.34 -5.30 9.24
C ILE A 116 0.78 -4.27 9.07
N ASP A 117 1.13 -3.60 10.15
CA ASP A 117 2.31 -2.74 10.24
C ASP A 117 3.61 -3.57 10.13
N PRO A 118 4.71 -2.98 9.60
CA PRO A 118 6.02 -3.63 9.60
C PRO A 118 6.53 -3.87 11.03
N LEU A 119 7.35 -4.90 11.21
CA LEU A 119 8.06 -5.13 12.47
C LEU A 119 9.07 -3.98 12.73
N PRO A 120 9.26 -3.54 13.98
CA PRO A 120 10.32 -2.59 14.32
C PRO A 120 11.71 -3.20 14.08
N ALA A 121 12.71 -2.34 13.87
CA ALA A 121 14.10 -2.77 13.83
C ALA A 121 14.57 -3.22 15.23
N PRO A 122 15.40 -4.28 15.35
CA PRO A 122 16.05 -4.63 16.61
C PRO A 122 17.22 -3.70 16.91
N LEU A 123 17.63 -3.66 18.17
CA LEU A 123 18.87 -3.02 18.62
C LEU A 123 19.98 -4.07 18.71
N LEU A 124 21.12 -3.80 18.07
CA LEU A 124 22.34 -4.60 18.28
C LEU A 124 23.16 -3.99 19.41
N SER A 125 23.68 -4.83 20.30
CA SER A 125 24.70 -4.45 21.29
C SER A 125 25.83 -5.49 21.33
N ILE A 126 26.97 -5.08 21.89
CA ILE A 126 28.18 -5.90 22.04
C ILE A 126 28.71 -5.66 23.45
N ASP A 127 29.06 -6.71 24.18
CA ASP A 127 29.61 -6.64 25.55
C ASP A 127 30.63 -7.77 25.80
N PRO A 128 31.77 -7.53 26.48
CA PRO A 128 32.25 -6.26 27.00
C PRO A 128 32.81 -5.33 25.90
N VAL A 129 32.79 -4.02 26.17
CA VAL A 129 33.48 -2.99 25.38
C VAL A 129 34.43 -2.21 26.30
N PRO A 130 35.73 -2.07 25.95
CA PRO A 130 36.39 -2.66 24.79
C PRO A 130 36.50 -4.18 24.87
N ALA A 131 36.31 -4.87 23.73
CA ALA A 131 36.50 -6.30 23.60
C ALA A 131 37.99 -6.67 23.79
N ILE A 132 38.29 -7.48 24.80
CA ILE A 132 39.66 -7.86 25.14
C ILE A 132 40.04 -9.13 24.39
N ALA A 133 41.19 -9.12 23.68
CA ALA A 133 41.68 -10.30 22.98
C ALA A 133 41.93 -11.47 23.95
N GLY A 134 41.48 -12.68 23.61
CA GLY A 134 41.49 -13.83 24.52
C GLY A 134 40.22 -14.00 25.38
N VAL A 135 39.33 -13.01 25.41
CA VAL A 135 38.12 -12.99 26.26
C VAL A 135 36.86 -13.26 25.42
N GLN A 136 35.82 -13.78 26.06
CA GLN A 136 34.51 -13.96 25.45
C GLN A 136 33.81 -12.61 25.23
N VAL A 137 33.18 -12.44 24.08
CA VAL A 137 32.34 -11.27 23.74
C VAL A 137 30.98 -11.77 23.28
N THR A 138 29.92 -11.16 23.80
CA THR A 138 28.52 -11.45 23.44
C THR A 138 28.02 -10.36 22.51
N VAL A 139 27.44 -10.76 21.37
CA VAL A 139 26.72 -9.89 20.45
C VAL A 139 25.23 -10.16 20.62
N THR A 140 24.46 -9.17 21.08
CA THR A 140 23.04 -9.33 21.41
C THR A 140 22.16 -8.59 20.40
N CYS A 141 21.02 -9.17 20.05
CA CYS A 141 20.03 -8.64 19.11
C CYS A 141 18.68 -8.44 19.83
N GLU A 142 18.51 -7.30 20.51
CA GLU A 142 17.29 -7.02 21.25
C GLU A 142 16.13 -6.70 20.30
N ALA A 143 15.16 -7.61 20.22
CA ALA A 143 13.91 -7.41 19.51
C ALA A 143 12.80 -6.93 20.45
N ALA A 144 12.09 -5.87 20.06
CA ALA A 144 10.86 -5.47 20.75
C ALA A 144 9.88 -6.66 20.82
N SER A 145 9.25 -6.87 21.98
CA SER A 145 8.35 -8.01 22.23
C SER A 145 8.97 -9.39 21.94
N ALA A 146 10.18 -9.64 22.46
CA ALA A 146 10.95 -10.89 22.28
C ALA A 146 10.14 -12.20 22.44
N SER A 147 9.13 -12.22 23.32
CA SER A 147 8.21 -13.37 23.52
C SER A 147 7.37 -13.76 22.28
N THR A 148 7.42 -12.97 21.21
CA THR A 148 6.74 -13.23 19.92
C THR A 148 7.71 -13.52 18.77
N VAL A 149 9.01 -13.60 19.05
CA VAL A 149 10.07 -13.86 18.06
C VAL A 149 10.26 -15.36 17.84
N ASN A 150 10.43 -15.77 16.59
CA ASN A 150 10.71 -17.17 16.22
C ASN A 150 12.20 -17.45 15.99
N GLY A 151 13.00 -16.41 15.74
CA GLY A 151 14.45 -16.50 15.71
C GLY A 151 15.11 -15.20 15.24
N TYR A 152 16.44 -15.23 15.26
CA TYR A 152 17.36 -14.12 14.98
C TYR A 152 18.38 -14.54 13.91
N ARG A 153 18.72 -13.63 13.00
CA ARG A 153 19.80 -13.82 12.02
C ARG A 153 20.86 -12.77 12.29
N PHE A 154 22.08 -13.21 12.59
CA PHE A 154 23.24 -12.33 12.81
C PHE A 154 24.07 -12.25 11.55
N TYR A 155 24.58 -11.05 11.26
CA TYR A 155 25.39 -10.78 10.08
C TYR A 155 26.70 -10.12 10.47
N LYS A 156 27.76 -10.46 9.73
CA LYS A 156 29.08 -9.84 9.80
C LYS A 156 29.59 -9.54 8.40
N ASP A 157 29.95 -8.27 8.16
CA ASP A 157 30.47 -7.76 6.88
C ASP A 157 29.61 -8.19 5.67
N GLY A 158 28.29 -8.21 5.87
CA GLY A 158 27.28 -8.58 4.86
C GLY A 158 26.99 -10.08 4.70
N ARG A 159 27.66 -10.96 5.44
CA ARG A 159 27.41 -12.41 5.44
C ARG A 159 26.68 -12.83 6.70
N GLU A 160 25.74 -13.76 6.60
CA GLU A 160 25.08 -14.32 7.78
C GLU A 160 26.02 -15.29 8.51
N ILE A 161 26.12 -15.17 9.84
CA ILE A 161 26.99 -16.00 10.69
C ILE A 161 26.19 -17.07 11.46
N THR A 162 24.89 -17.16 11.18
CA THR A 162 23.92 -18.12 11.73
C THR A 162 23.24 -18.97 10.65
N GLU A 163 23.84 -19.09 9.47
CA GLU A 163 23.29 -19.91 8.38
C GLU A 163 23.20 -21.40 8.75
N PRO A 164 22.25 -22.17 8.16
CA PRO A 164 21.21 -21.74 7.22
C PRO A 164 19.83 -21.52 7.87
N GLN A 165 19.73 -21.60 9.20
CA GLN A 165 18.44 -21.58 9.93
C GLN A 165 18.26 -20.39 10.86
N GLY A 166 19.27 -19.53 11.03
CA GLY A 166 19.31 -18.54 12.09
C GLY A 166 19.56 -19.15 13.47
N SER A 167 19.38 -18.33 14.50
CA SER A 167 19.47 -18.68 15.92
C SER A 167 18.11 -18.59 16.59
N THR A 168 17.81 -19.49 17.53
CA THR A 168 16.69 -19.34 18.47
C THR A 168 17.01 -18.41 19.65
N GLN A 169 18.30 -18.12 19.87
CA GLN A 169 18.79 -17.20 20.88
C GLN A 169 18.99 -15.80 20.28
N ASP A 170 18.69 -14.79 21.09
CA ASP A 170 18.94 -13.36 20.86
C ASP A 170 20.41 -12.97 21.04
N THR A 171 21.31 -13.94 21.21
CA THR A 171 22.75 -13.75 21.41
C THR A 171 23.58 -14.61 20.46
N TYR A 172 24.75 -14.08 20.09
CA TYR A 172 25.82 -14.77 19.37
C TYR A 172 27.15 -14.58 20.12
N ILE A 173 27.88 -15.67 20.37
CA ILE A 173 29.01 -15.68 21.31
C ILE A 173 30.34 -15.86 20.57
N LEU A 174 31.19 -14.84 20.63
CA LEU A 174 32.60 -14.87 20.23
C LEU A 174 33.42 -15.38 21.42
N ASN A 175 33.71 -16.69 21.46
CA ASN A 175 34.31 -17.33 22.64
C ASN A 175 35.75 -16.89 22.98
N ASN A 176 36.49 -16.39 21.99
CA ASN A 176 37.88 -15.95 22.12
C ASN A 176 38.10 -14.83 21.11
N PHE A 177 37.87 -13.58 21.52
CA PHE A 177 37.96 -12.43 20.61
C PHE A 177 39.37 -12.29 20.02
N SER A 178 39.43 -12.13 18.70
CA SER A 178 40.67 -12.13 17.92
C SER A 178 40.62 -11.10 16.77
N GLY A 179 41.75 -10.93 16.09
CA GLY A 179 41.81 -10.10 14.88
C GLY A 179 40.89 -10.57 13.74
N ALA A 180 40.51 -11.86 13.72
CA ALA A 180 39.53 -12.39 12.76
C ALA A 180 38.09 -11.97 13.07
N ASP A 181 37.81 -11.50 14.29
CA ASP A 181 36.49 -11.13 14.78
C ASP A 181 36.15 -9.65 14.55
N GLN A 182 37.11 -8.83 14.13
CA GLN A 182 36.85 -7.47 13.65
C GLN A 182 35.89 -7.47 12.45
N GLY A 183 34.99 -6.48 12.37
CA GLY A 183 34.01 -6.41 11.28
C GLY A 183 32.82 -5.51 11.56
N SER A 184 31.93 -5.37 10.56
CA SER A 184 30.64 -4.68 10.67
C SER A 184 29.52 -5.66 11.00
N TYR A 185 29.02 -5.64 12.22
CA TYR A 185 27.94 -6.50 12.69
C TYR A 185 26.56 -5.83 12.57
N PHE A 186 25.54 -6.64 12.29
CA PHE A 186 24.12 -6.29 12.40
C PHE A 186 23.27 -7.54 12.60
N CYS A 187 22.00 -7.36 12.93
CA CYS A 187 21.05 -8.46 13.02
C CYS A 187 19.68 -8.09 12.45
N LEU A 188 18.85 -9.11 12.24
CA LEU A 188 17.41 -9.00 12.09
C LEU A 188 16.74 -10.17 12.82
N TYR A 189 15.44 -10.07 13.09
CA TYR A 189 14.64 -11.15 13.66
C TYR A 189 13.44 -11.47 12.78
N TRP A 190 12.74 -12.58 13.05
CA TRP A 190 11.51 -12.92 12.35
C TRP A 190 10.39 -13.42 13.27
N ARG A 191 9.15 -13.29 12.79
CA ARG A 191 7.92 -13.78 13.45
C ARG A 191 7.00 -14.45 12.44
N ASN A 192 6.42 -15.59 12.80
CA ASN A 192 5.45 -16.32 11.99
C ASN A 192 4.04 -15.79 12.25
N THR A 193 3.60 -14.82 11.44
CA THR A 193 2.25 -14.24 11.55
C THR A 193 1.31 -14.93 10.59
N SER A 194 0.28 -15.60 11.11
CA SER A 194 -0.73 -16.34 10.32
C SER A 194 -0.13 -17.28 9.26
N GLY A 195 0.98 -17.96 9.58
CA GLY A 195 1.66 -18.90 8.69
C GLY A 195 2.69 -18.28 7.73
N ARG A 196 2.90 -16.95 7.75
CA ARG A 196 3.93 -16.27 6.96
C ARG A 196 5.10 -15.82 7.85
N GLU A 197 6.34 -16.08 7.42
CA GLU A 197 7.53 -15.45 8.03
C GLU A 197 7.54 -13.95 7.69
N ILE A 198 7.42 -13.12 8.72
CA ILE A 198 7.62 -11.67 8.67
C ILE A 198 9.01 -11.37 9.25
N ARG A 199 9.90 -10.77 8.47
CA ARG A 199 11.24 -10.34 8.92
C ARG A 199 11.21 -8.88 9.39
N SER A 200 12.04 -8.54 10.37
CA SER A 200 12.31 -7.15 10.74
C SER A 200 13.19 -6.46 9.69
N PRO A 201 13.26 -5.11 9.72
CA PRO A 201 14.41 -4.39 9.20
C PRO A 201 15.72 -4.85 9.86
N GLU A 202 16.85 -4.49 9.24
CA GLU A 202 18.16 -4.61 9.87
C GLU A 202 18.27 -3.69 11.10
N SER A 203 19.06 -4.11 12.09
CA SER A 203 19.54 -3.24 13.16
C SER A 203 20.46 -2.13 12.62
N PRO A 204 20.70 -1.07 13.40
CA PRO A 204 21.92 -0.27 13.23
C PRO A 204 23.16 -1.16 13.16
N LYS A 205 24.14 -0.77 12.33
CA LYS A 205 25.37 -1.53 12.09
C LYS A 205 26.47 -1.05 13.03
N LEU A 206 27.01 -1.95 13.86
CA LEU A 206 28.12 -1.68 14.77
C LEU A 206 29.41 -2.27 14.19
N ARG A 207 30.46 -1.45 14.10
CA ARG A 207 31.78 -1.86 13.62
C ARG A 207 32.73 -2.06 14.80
N LEU A 208 33.14 -3.32 15.01
CA LEU A 208 34.09 -3.74 16.04
C LEU A 208 35.52 -3.74 15.46
N ASN A 209 36.45 -3.08 16.15
CA ASN A 209 37.80 -2.80 15.63
C ASN A 209 38.93 -3.59 16.35
N SER A 210 40.18 -3.35 15.94
CA SER A 210 41.39 -4.00 16.46
C SER A 210 41.70 -3.73 17.93
N GLU A 211 41.21 -2.62 18.48
CA GLU A 211 41.34 -2.25 19.89
C GLU A 211 40.12 -2.68 20.72
N GLY A 212 39.20 -3.46 20.11
CA GLY A 212 37.97 -3.93 20.73
C GLY A 212 36.88 -2.86 20.90
N ASN A 213 37.09 -1.66 20.35
CA ASN A 213 36.09 -0.59 20.42
C ASN A 213 35.00 -0.79 19.36
N ILE A 214 33.78 -0.39 19.72
CA ILE A 214 32.66 -0.29 18.78
C ILE A 214 32.51 1.13 18.24
N SER A 215 32.00 1.23 17.01
CA SER A 215 31.58 2.47 16.39
C SER A 215 30.32 2.23 15.58
N GLU A 216 29.36 3.15 15.59
CA GLU A 216 28.25 3.09 14.62
C GLU A 216 28.82 3.31 13.22
N SER A 217 28.63 2.33 12.32
CA SER A 217 28.90 2.60 10.91
C SER A 217 27.76 3.46 10.39
N LYS A 218 27.99 4.77 10.32
CA LYS A 218 27.09 5.72 9.66
C LYS A 218 26.62 5.10 8.33
N PRO A 219 25.31 4.99 8.06
CA PRO A 219 24.85 4.41 6.82
C PRO A 219 25.44 5.20 5.66
N SER A 220 25.97 4.50 4.66
CA SER A 220 26.35 5.06 3.38
C SER A 220 25.09 5.50 2.65
N ILE A 221 24.53 6.63 3.07
CA ILE A 221 23.61 7.41 2.24
C ILE A 221 24.43 7.71 0.99
N ILE A 222 24.08 7.06 -0.12
CA ILE A 222 24.44 7.55 -1.44
C ILE A 222 23.63 8.83 -1.59
N THR A 223 24.16 9.92 -1.04
CA THR A 223 23.85 11.25 -1.52
C THR A 223 24.37 11.27 -2.94
N ASP A 224 23.49 10.92 -3.86
CA ASP A 224 23.63 11.32 -5.24
C ASP A 224 23.69 12.85 -5.23
N GLU A 225 24.90 13.39 -5.23
CA GLU A 225 25.16 14.83 -5.37
C GLU A 225 24.90 15.25 -6.84
N THR A 226 23.71 14.87 -7.35
CA THR A 226 23.10 15.50 -8.52
C THR A 226 22.92 16.96 -8.17
N SER A 227 23.90 17.72 -8.66
CA SER A 227 24.11 19.16 -8.56
C SER A 227 22.88 20.00 -8.22
N SER A 228 23.11 21.02 -7.40
CA SER A 228 22.23 22.17 -7.21
C SER A 228 22.11 23.00 -8.51
N SER A 229 21.42 22.42 -9.50
CA SER A 229 21.23 23.00 -10.82
C SER A 229 20.46 24.32 -10.71
N PRO A 230 21.02 25.46 -11.20
CA PRO A 230 20.40 26.77 -11.03
C PRO A 230 19.02 26.88 -11.69
N SER A 231 18.72 25.96 -12.62
CA SER A 231 17.41 25.76 -13.25
C SER A 231 16.25 25.68 -12.26
N VAL A 232 16.40 24.99 -11.12
CA VAL A 232 15.29 24.80 -10.17
C VAL A 232 14.91 26.12 -9.49
N THR A 233 15.91 26.89 -9.06
CA THR A 233 15.73 28.22 -8.46
C THR A 233 15.08 29.19 -9.44
N ILE A 234 15.49 29.14 -10.72
CA ILE A 234 14.92 29.96 -11.80
C ILE A 234 13.46 29.60 -12.05
N VAL A 235 13.10 28.31 -12.09
CA VAL A 235 11.71 27.85 -12.23
C VAL A 235 10.83 28.33 -11.07
N TYR A 236 11.31 28.24 -9.82
CA TYR A 236 10.59 28.79 -8.67
C TYR A 236 10.35 30.30 -8.76
N LEU A 237 11.36 31.07 -9.19
CA LEU A 237 11.22 32.51 -9.41
C LEU A 237 10.17 32.85 -10.48
N PHE A 238 10.10 32.09 -11.58
CA PHE A 238 9.05 32.28 -12.59
C PHE A 238 7.65 31.93 -12.08
N PHE A 239 7.47 30.81 -11.37
CA PHE A 239 6.14 30.39 -10.89
C PHE A 239 5.57 31.30 -9.78
N PHE A 240 6.40 31.79 -8.85
CA PHE A 240 5.96 32.72 -7.81
C PHE A 240 5.92 34.18 -8.30
N GLY A 241 6.93 34.62 -9.05
CA GLY A 241 6.98 35.95 -9.64
C GLY A 241 5.83 36.21 -10.61
N GLY A 242 5.49 35.24 -11.47
CA GLY A 242 4.36 35.32 -12.39
C GLY A 242 3.02 35.46 -11.66
N LYS A 243 2.77 34.68 -10.60
CA LYS A 243 1.55 34.81 -9.79
C LYS A 243 1.45 36.16 -9.08
N LEU A 244 2.56 36.65 -8.52
CA LEU A 244 2.60 37.96 -7.86
C LEU A 244 2.37 39.11 -8.85
N PHE A 245 2.98 39.04 -10.04
CA PHE A 245 2.78 40.04 -11.10
C PHE A 245 1.32 40.08 -11.57
N VAL A 246 0.68 38.93 -11.80
CA VAL A 246 -0.76 38.86 -12.12
C VAL A 246 -1.60 39.47 -11.01
N PHE A 247 -1.29 39.19 -9.74
CA PHE A 247 -2.00 39.81 -8.60
C PHE A 247 -1.86 41.34 -8.57
N ILE A 248 -0.66 41.87 -8.82
CA ILE A 248 -0.40 43.32 -8.88
C ILE A 248 -1.16 43.96 -10.05
N VAL A 249 -1.14 43.35 -11.24
CA VAL A 249 -1.90 43.85 -12.41
C VAL A 249 -3.41 43.85 -12.11
N VAL A 250 -3.94 42.80 -11.51
CA VAL A 250 -5.35 42.73 -11.09
C VAL A 250 -5.70 43.84 -10.08
N LEU A 251 -4.88 44.06 -9.05
CA LEU A 251 -5.07 45.13 -8.08
C LEU A 251 -5.00 46.54 -8.71
N LEU A 252 -4.09 46.76 -9.65
CA LEU A 252 -4.00 48.02 -10.39
C LEU A 252 -5.23 48.25 -11.30
N VAL A 253 -5.73 47.22 -11.98
CA VAL A 253 -6.96 47.31 -12.79
C VAL A 253 -8.17 47.62 -11.92
N PHE A 254 -8.35 46.94 -10.79
CA PHE A 254 -9.43 47.25 -9.84
C PHE A 254 -9.29 48.65 -9.23
N GLY A 255 -8.08 49.07 -8.87
CA GLY A 255 -7.80 50.42 -8.36
C GLY A 255 -8.16 51.51 -9.38
N CYS A 256 -7.70 51.37 -10.62
CA CYS A 256 -8.05 52.29 -11.72
C CYS A 256 -9.56 52.31 -11.99
N CYS A 257 -10.25 51.16 -11.92
CA CYS A 257 -11.70 51.10 -12.08
C CYS A 257 -12.44 51.84 -10.95
N GLN A 258 -12.02 51.66 -9.69
CA GLN A 258 -12.56 52.40 -8.54
C GLN A 258 -12.30 53.92 -8.62
N ILE A 259 -11.13 54.33 -9.10
CA ILE A 259 -10.80 55.75 -9.35
C ILE A 259 -11.70 56.32 -10.46
N HIS A 260 -11.98 55.57 -11.52
CA HIS A 260 -12.86 55.98 -12.61
C HIS A 260 -14.34 56.11 -12.16
N GLN A 261 -14.84 55.17 -11.36
CA GLN A 261 -16.18 55.26 -10.74
C GLN A 261 -16.29 56.50 -9.83
N ASN A 262 -15.31 56.72 -8.95
CA ASN A 262 -15.27 57.90 -8.08
C ASN A 262 -15.13 59.22 -8.84
N ARG A 263 -14.51 59.24 -10.02
CA ARG A 263 -14.52 60.42 -10.90
C ARG A 263 -15.91 60.68 -11.48
N LYS A 264 -16.61 59.66 -12.01
CA LYS A 264 -18.00 59.81 -12.50
C LYS A 264 -18.95 60.33 -11.41
N MET A 265 -18.87 59.81 -10.19
CA MET A 265 -19.71 60.27 -9.08
C MET A 265 -19.36 61.68 -8.57
N LYS A 266 -18.16 62.21 -8.87
CA LYS A 266 -17.83 63.62 -8.60
C LYS A 266 -18.35 64.55 -9.70
N THR A 267 -18.30 64.15 -10.97
CA THR A 267 -18.88 64.95 -12.07
C THR A 267 -20.39 65.15 -11.88
N GLN A 268 -21.14 64.11 -11.50
CA GLN A 268 -22.58 64.23 -11.19
C GLN A 268 -22.92 65.05 -9.93
N ARG A 269 -21.94 65.65 -9.24
CA ARG A 269 -22.14 66.60 -8.12
C ARG A 269 -21.76 68.05 -8.46
N GLN A 270 -21.53 68.36 -9.73
CA GLN A 270 -21.33 69.75 -10.19
C GLN A 270 -22.41 70.24 -11.18
N ASP A 271 -23.32 69.35 -11.59
CA ASP A 271 -24.45 69.65 -12.49
C ASP A 271 -25.83 69.63 -11.74
N GLN A 272 -25.83 69.96 -10.44
CA GLN A 272 -27.03 70.13 -9.60
C GLN A 272 -26.83 71.24 -8.55
#